data_AF-A0A8D2J476-F1
#
_entry.id   AF-A0A8D2J476-F1
#
_cell.length_a   1.000
_cell.length_b   1.000
_cell.length_c   1.000
_cell.angle_alpha   90.00
_cell.angle_beta   90.00
_cell.angle_gamma   90.00
#
_symmetry.space_group_name_H-M   'P 1'
#
loop_
_entity.id
_entity.type
_entity.pdbx_description
1 polymer ?
#
loop_
_entity_poly.entity_id
_entity_poly.type
_entity_poly.pdbx_seq_one_letter_code
_entity_poly.pdbx_strand_id
1 'polypeptide(L)'
;RKLNLFFSLWHRISYDPTRYPKYIPEAYCLCKGCLTGVYGEENLHFRSTPVFMPTVILRRTTSCTGGRYVYTEDYVTIPVGCTCIPEHEKEAEGINSSIDKQAVKLLANHNNDKPASE
;
A
#
# COMPACT_ATOMS: atom_id res chain seq x y z
N ARG A 1 24.85 -6.88 -17.72
CA ARG A 1 24.84 -6.38 -16.33
C ARG A 1 23.44 -6.55 -15.78
N LYS A 2 23.14 -7.72 -15.23
CA LYS A 2 21.78 -8.10 -14.82
C LYS A 2 21.91 -8.99 -13.60
N LEU A 3 22.13 -8.37 -12.45
CA LEU A 3 22.06 -9.01 -11.13
C LEU A 3 21.98 -7.87 -10.12
N ASN A 4 21.13 -8.00 -9.11
CA ASN A 4 20.85 -7.06 -8.01
C ASN A 4 19.52 -6.28 -8.05
N LEU A 5 18.46 -6.77 -8.70
CA LEU A 5 17.11 -6.20 -8.48
C LEU A 5 16.22 -7.02 -7.51
N PHE A 6 16.70 -8.15 -6.96
CA PHE A 6 15.85 -9.15 -6.28
C PHE A 6 16.42 -9.69 -4.95
N PHE A 7 17.30 -8.96 -4.24
CA PHE A 7 17.90 -9.46 -2.99
C PHE A 7 17.06 -9.22 -1.72
N SER A 8 16.00 -8.42 -1.79
CA SER A 8 15.17 -8.07 -0.62
C SER A 8 13.89 -8.92 -0.48
N LEU A 9 13.91 -10.17 -0.95
CA LEU A 9 12.72 -11.03 -0.96
C LEU A 9 12.81 -12.18 0.04
N TRP A 10 11.86 -12.25 0.97
CA TRP A 10 11.68 -13.39 1.87
C TRP A 10 10.38 -14.13 1.55
N HIS A 11 10.43 -15.47 1.52
CA HIS A 11 9.24 -16.29 1.30
C HIS A 11 8.78 -16.93 2.60
N ARG A 12 7.50 -16.75 2.92
CA ARG A 12 6.81 -17.47 3.99
C ARG A 12 5.78 -18.40 3.38
N ILE A 13 5.74 -19.65 3.84
CA ILE A 13 4.73 -20.61 3.40
C ILE A 13 3.52 -20.50 4.32
N SER A 14 2.39 -20.11 3.74
CA SER A 14 1.09 -19.98 4.38
C SER A 14 0.33 -21.29 4.28
N TYR A 15 0.07 -21.95 5.42
CA TYR A 15 -0.66 -23.21 5.49
C TYR A 15 -2.10 -23.00 5.96
N ASP A 16 -3.05 -23.54 5.19
CA ASP A 16 -4.45 -23.58 5.55
C ASP A 16 -5.08 -24.91 5.08
N PRO A 17 -5.55 -25.77 6.00
CA PRO A 17 -6.12 -27.07 5.65
C PRO A 17 -7.50 -26.98 5.00
N THR A 18 -8.16 -25.82 5.04
CA THR A 18 -9.52 -25.59 4.54
C THR A 18 -9.56 -25.14 3.08
N ARG A 19 -8.41 -24.89 2.46
CA ARG A 19 -8.30 -24.46 1.07
C ARG A 19 -7.40 -25.40 0.25
N TYR A 20 -7.56 -25.36 -1.07
CA TYR A 20 -6.66 -25.98 -2.02
C TYR A 20 -6.14 -24.91 -3.02
N PRO A 21 -4.81 -24.81 -3.21
CA PRO A 21 -3.74 -25.56 -2.55
C PRO A 21 -3.57 -25.19 -1.07
N LYS A 22 -3.24 -26.18 -0.23
CA LYS A 22 -3.09 -26.00 1.24
C LYS A 22 -1.91 -25.11 1.62
N TYR A 23 -0.85 -25.14 0.82
CA TYR A 23 0.35 -24.37 1.01
C TYR A 23 0.44 -23.31 -0.08
N ILE A 24 0.60 -22.05 0.33
CA ILE A 24 0.76 -20.93 -0.57
C ILE A 24 2.04 -20.18 -0.20
N PRO A 25 2.99 -20.00 -1.13
CA PRO A 25 4.15 -19.17 -0.89
C PRO A 25 3.77 -17.69 -0.99
N GLU A 26 4.01 -16.94 0.07
CA GLU A 26 3.81 -15.49 0.13
C GLU A 26 5.18 -14.82 0.25
N ALA A 27 5.43 -13.84 -0.61
CA ALA A 27 6.68 -13.12 -0.66
C ALA A 27 6.58 -11.78 0.09
N TYR A 28 7.61 -11.42 0.84
CA TYR A 28 7.66 -10.23 1.69
C TYR A 28 8.93 -9.43 1.40
N CYS A 29 8.77 -8.10 1.36
CA CYS A 29 9.89 -7.19 1.16
C CYS A 29 10.60 -6.96 2.50
N LEU A 30 11.90 -7.25 2.56
CA LEU A 30 12.71 -7.09 3.77
C LEU A 30 13.07 -5.63 4.06
N CYS A 31 13.20 -4.83 3.00
CA CYS A 31 13.64 -3.44 3.05
C CYS A 31 12.48 -2.50 2.71
N LYS A 32 12.55 -1.25 3.20
CA LYS A 32 11.60 -0.19 2.80
C LYS A 32 12.02 0.40 1.46
N GLY A 33 13.31 0.63 1.28
CA GLY A 33 13.95 1.06 0.05
C GLY A 33 14.49 -0.07 -0.79
N CYS A 34 15.27 0.27 -1.80
CA CYS A 34 15.82 -0.69 -2.75
C CYS A 34 17.34 -0.78 -2.67
N LEU A 35 17.87 -1.99 -2.72
CA LEU A 35 19.31 -2.25 -2.66
C LEU A 35 19.94 -1.93 -4.02
N THR A 36 20.38 -0.68 -4.20
CA THR A 36 20.88 -0.15 -5.49
C THR A 36 22.39 0.10 -5.46
N GLY A 37 23.00 0.17 -4.26
CA GLY A 37 24.44 0.35 -4.12
C GLY A 37 25.24 -0.88 -4.57
N VAL A 38 26.52 -0.66 -4.93
CA VAL A 38 27.45 -1.74 -5.36
C VAL A 38 27.65 -2.80 -4.27
N TYR A 39 27.50 -2.41 -3.01
CA TYR A 39 27.58 -3.28 -1.83
C TYR A 39 26.21 -3.68 -1.27
N GLY A 40 25.13 -3.42 -2.01
CA GLY A 40 23.76 -3.68 -1.53
C GLY A 40 23.26 -2.64 -0.53
N GLU A 41 23.73 -1.38 -0.63
CA GLU A 41 23.21 -0.29 0.19
C GLU A 41 21.76 0.05 -0.20
N GLU A 42 20.93 0.25 0.82
CA GLU A 42 19.53 0.62 0.67
C GLU A 42 19.41 2.09 0.27
N ASN A 43 18.80 2.33 -0.89
CA ASN A 43 18.45 3.65 -1.36
C ASN A 43 16.96 3.90 -1.07
N LEU A 44 16.68 4.91 -0.24
CA LEU A 44 15.33 5.31 0.15
C LEU A 44 14.60 6.15 -0.91
N HIS A 45 15.30 6.67 -1.92
CA HIS A 45 14.66 7.34 -3.06
C HIS A 45 13.83 6.38 -3.91
N PHE A 46 14.03 5.08 -3.73
CA PHE A 46 13.18 4.04 -4.26
C PHE A 46 12.47 3.34 -3.11
N ARG A 47 11.26 2.87 -3.38
CA ARG A 47 10.47 2.08 -2.44
C ARG A 47 10.33 0.65 -2.94
N SER A 48 10.70 -0.31 -2.10
CA SER A 48 10.35 -1.71 -2.29
C SER A 48 8.86 -1.88 -2.01
N THR A 49 8.09 -2.26 -3.02
CA THR A 49 6.66 -2.54 -2.90
C THR A 49 6.36 -3.98 -3.30
N PRO A 50 5.51 -4.71 -2.56
CA PRO A 50 5.10 -6.04 -2.96
C PRO A 50 4.29 -5.99 -4.25
N VAL A 51 4.47 -6.99 -5.10
CA VAL A 51 3.70 -7.23 -6.31
C VAL A 51 2.69 -8.32 -6.01
N PHE A 52 1.41 -8.00 -6.19
CA PHE A 52 0.31 -8.92 -5.95
C PHE A 52 -0.16 -9.58 -7.25
N MET A 53 -0.47 -10.88 -7.17
CA MET A 53 -1.10 -11.61 -8.27
C MET A 53 -2.44 -12.19 -7.80
N PRO A 54 -3.52 -12.00 -8.56
CA PRO A 54 -4.79 -12.67 -8.27
C PRO A 54 -4.63 -14.17 -8.54
N THR A 55 -4.98 -14.99 -7.56
CA THR A 55 -4.87 -16.45 -7.65
C THR A 55 -6.19 -17.07 -7.23
N VAL A 56 -6.63 -18.05 -8.01
CA VAL A 56 -7.82 -18.85 -7.72
C VAL A 56 -7.46 -19.93 -6.72
N ILE A 57 -8.24 -20.01 -5.65
CA ILE A 57 -8.18 -21.09 -4.67
C ILE A 57 -9.55 -21.76 -4.55
N LEU A 58 -9.55 -23.02 -4.10
CA LEU A 58 -10.78 -23.74 -3.78
C LEU A 58 -10.95 -23.79 -2.27
N ARG A 59 -11.98 -23.15 -1.73
CA ARG A 59 -12.33 -23.21 -0.31
C ARG A 59 -13.30 -24.33 -0.03
N ARG A 60 -13.01 -25.10 1.01
CA ARG A 60 -13.86 -26.19 1.48
C ARG A 60 -15.09 -25.62 2.18
N THR A 61 -16.27 -25.99 1.72
CA THR A 61 -17.53 -25.61 2.36
C THR A 61 -17.78 -26.44 3.62
N THR A 62 -18.61 -25.91 4.53
CA THR A 62 -19.07 -26.66 5.71
C THR A 62 -20.03 -27.80 5.36
N SER A 63 -20.65 -27.75 4.17
CA SER A 63 -21.53 -28.78 3.66
C SER A 63 -20.75 -29.93 3.00
N CYS A 64 -21.16 -31.17 3.28
CA CYS A 64 -20.65 -32.38 2.65
C CYS A 64 -21.77 -33.01 1.82
N THR A 65 -21.48 -33.40 0.56
CA THR A 65 -22.45 -34.07 -0.31
C THR A 65 -21.97 -35.49 -0.57
N GLY A 66 -22.76 -36.49 -0.17
CA GLY A 66 -22.40 -37.91 -0.35
C GLY A 66 -21.09 -38.29 0.32
N GLY A 67 -20.81 -37.76 1.52
CA GLY A 67 -19.58 -38.03 2.28
C GLY A 67 -18.30 -37.39 1.73
N ARG A 68 -18.39 -36.55 0.69
CA ARG A 68 -17.26 -35.84 0.10
C ARG A 68 -17.30 -34.36 0.44
N TYR A 69 -16.11 -33.78 0.58
CA TYR A 69 -15.96 -32.34 0.74
C TYR A 69 -16.38 -31.63 -0.55
N VAL A 70 -17.21 -30.61 -0.39
CA VAL A 70 -17.59 -29.69 -1.47
C VAL A 70 -16.67 -28.47 -1.38
N TYR A 71 -16.30 -27.95 -2.54
CA TYR A 71 -15.42 -26.79 -2.66
C TYR A 71 -16.09 -25.71 -3.49
N THR A 72 -15.82 -24.46 -3.14
CA THR A 72 -16.22 -23.26 -3.88
C THR A 72 -14.99 -22.49 -4.31
N GLU A 73 -15.08 -21.85 -5.46
CA GLU A 73 -14.03 -20.97 -5.96
C GLU A 73 -13.95 -19.68 -5.12
N ASP A 74 -12.73 -19.27 -4.80
CA ASP A 74 -12.43 -18.02 -4.10
C ASP A 74 -11.19 -17.38 -4.73
N TYR A 75 -11.16 -16.05 -4.77
CA TYR A 75 -10.13 -15.27 -5.43
C TYR A 75 -9.32 -14.51 -4.39
N VAL A 76 -8.04 -14.85 -4.26
CA VAL A 76 -7.15 -14.25 -3.27
C VAL A 76 -5.97 -13.56 -3.94
N THR A 77 -5.56 -12.42 -3.39
CA THR A 77 -4.37 -11.69 -3.84
C THR A 77 -3.15 -12.15 -3.05
N ILE A 78 -2.18 -12.76 -3.73
CA ILE A 78 -0.96 -13.28 -3.09
C ILE A 78 0.21 -12.39 -3.48
N PRO A 79 1.03 -11.92 -2.53
CA PRO A 79 2.26 -11.22 -2.87
C PRO A 79 3.27 -12.23 -3.42
N VAL A 80 3.66 -12.08 -4.68
CA VAL A 80 4.54 -13.01 -5.40
C VAL A 80 5.99 -12.53 -5.46
N GLY A 81 6.22 -11.25 -5.18
CA GLY A 81 7.53 -10.64 -5.29
C GLY A 81 7.54 -9.23 -4.75
N CYS A 82 8.70 -8.59 -4.83
CA CYS A 82 8.87 -7.17 -4.58
C CYS A 82 9.38 -6.50 -5.84
N THR A 83 8.97 -5.27 -6.07
CA THR A 83 9.47 -4.41 -7.14
C THR A 83 9.92 -3.08 -6.56
N CYS A 84 10.83 -2.42 -7.28
CA CYS A 84 11.40 -1.14 -6.91
C CYS A 84 10.78 -0.04 -7.75
N ILE A 85 10.08 0.87 -7.09
CA ILE A 85 9.49 2.05 -7.72
C ILE A 85 10.16 3.31 -7.17
N PRO A 86 10.32 4.38 -7.95
CA PRO A 86 10.77 5.66 -7.41
C PRO A 86 9.73 6.16 -6.38
N GLU A 87 10.21 6.65 -5.24
CA GLU A 87 9.36 7.30 -4.25
C GLU A 87 8.90 8.64 -4.85
N HIS A 88 7.67 8.68 -5.36
CA HIS A 88 7.04 9.96 -5.63
C HIS A 88 6.89 10.66 -4.28
N GLU A 89 7.40 11.89 -4.18
CA GLU A 89 7.06 12.84 -3.13
C GLU A 89 5.54 13.03 -3.15
N LYS A 90 4.80 12.12 -2.52
CA LYS A 90 3.48 12.43 -2.02
C LYS A 90 3.77 13.29 -0.81
N GLU A 91 3.69 14.60 -1.04
CA GLU A 91 3.59 15.63 -0.01
C GLU A 91 2.92 15.00 1.20
N ALA A 92 3.67 14.98 2.31
CA ALA A 92 3.14 14.63 3.60
C ALA A 92 1.83 15.39 3.78
N GLU A 93 0.78 14.61 4.00
CA GLU A 93 -0.45 14.90 4.73
C GLU A 93 -0.78 16.38 5.00
N GLY A 94 -2.01 16.72 4.65
CA GLY A 94 -2.64 17.99 4.95
C GLY A 94 -2.34 18.51 6.35
N ILE A 95 -1.78 19.71 6.38
CA ILE A 95 -1.84 20.61 7.52
C ILE A 95 -2.45 21.92 6.99
N ASN A 96 -3.77 22.01 7.16
CA ASN A 96 -4.58 23.23 7.35
C ASN A 96 -5.10 24.00 6.12
N SER A 97 -5.99 23.41 5.32
CA SER A 97 -6.92 24.18 4.46
C SER A 97 -8.00 24.88 5.31
N SER A 98 -7.66 25.93 6.05
CA SER A 98 -8.67 26.68 6.85
C SER A 98 -8.35 28.15 7.13
N ILE A 99 -7.10 28.63 7.05
CA ILE A 99 -6.78 29.95 7.61
C ILE A 99 -6.91 31.13 6.60
N ASP A 100 -6.91 30.90 5.29
CA ASP A 100 -6.91 32.04 4.33
C ASP A 100 -8.28 32.61 3.93
N LYS A 101 -9.39 32.17 4.54
CA LYS A 101 -10.73 32.77 4.29
C LYS A 101 -11.26 33.69 5.39
N GLN A 102 -10.57 33.80 6.53
CA GLN A 102 -10.97 34.73 7.61
C GLN A 102 -10.20 36.06 7.60
N ALA A 103 -9.00 36.10 7.00
CA ALA A 103 -8.23 37.35 6.89
C ALA A 103 -8.84 38.36 5.90
N VAL A 104 -9.52 37.90 4.85
CA VAL A 104 -10.16 38.79 3.85
C VAL A 104 -11.51 39.33 4.34
N LYS A 105 -12.19 38.62 5.26
CA LYS A 105 -13.51 39.03 5.76
C LYS A 105 -13.45 40.02 6.93
N LEU A 106 -12.32 40.11 7.63
CA LEU A 106 -12.10 41.09 8.70
C LEU A 106 -11.62 42.46 8.19
N LEU A 107 -11.06 42.53 6.98
CA LEU A 107 -10.64 43.81 6.37
C LEU A 107 -11.73 44.49 5.53
N ALA A 108 -12.83 43.78 5.23
CA ALA A 108 -13.94 44.32 4.42
C ALA A 108 -15.11 44.91 5.24
N ASN A 109 -15.10 44.75 6.57
CA ASN A 109 -16.26 45.04 7.43
C ASN A 109 -16.07 46.16 8.48
N HIS A 110 -14.97 46.94 8.45
CA HIS A 110 -14.80 48.06 9.38
C HIS A 110 -14.77 49.41 8.64
N ASN A 111 -16.00 49.91 8.43
CA ASN A 111 -16.40 51.31 8.58
C ASN A 111 -16.22 52.28 7.40
N ASN A 112 -17.24 52.30 6.53
CA ASN A 112 -17.91 53.57 6.26
C ASN A 112 -18.64 53.99 7.55
N ASP A 113 -18.21 55.06 8.20
CA ASP A 113 -19.12 56.02 8.84
C ASP A 113 -18.39 57.32 9.15
N LYS A 114 -18.90 58.40 8.55
CA LYS A 114 -18.54 59.81 8.75
C LYS A 114 -19.55 60.41 9.74
N PRO A 115 -19.12 61.21 10.73
CA PRO A 115 -19.53 62.64 10.81
C PRO A 115 -18.37 63.53 11.31
N ALA A 116 -18.03 64.66 10.69
CA ALA A 116 -18.65 66.00 10.77
C ALA A 116 -18.67 66.61 12.19
N SER A 117 -17.76 67.56 12.46
CA SER A 117 -18.01 68.94 12.96
C SER A 117 -16.87 69.47 13.84
N GLU A 118 -16.10 70.44 13.32
CA GLU A 118 -15.92 71.82 13.81
C GLU A 118 -14.95 72.57 12.88
#